data_AF-A0A821P5P0-F1
#
_entry.id   AF-A0A821P5P0-F1
#
_cell.length_a   1.000
_cell.length_b   1.000
_cell.length_c   1.000
_cell.angle_alpha   90.00
_cell.angle_beta   90.00
_cell.angle_gamma   90.00
#
_symmetry.space_group_name_H-M   'P 1'
#
loop_
_entity.id
_entity.type
_entity.pdbx_description
1 polymer ?
#
loop_
_entity_poly.entity_id
_entity_poly.type
_entity_poly.pdbx_seq_one_letter_code
_entity_poly.pdbx_strand_id
1 'polypeptide(L)'
;CFFITSTAFLCIELNAHNLTYLTLLVAEDQLPLETLKVSLFNSQTCENFFRLSRSMSGTFSTSVNFSVQQFLNRQEKISFLNSIKTQSNSSYPSSKFVFPNHHKTQQNHKYSTIQSEKITKQQVQEQVDRAFKDAVTLLLPLGIEDVLKEAHIVT
;
A
#
# COMPACT_ATOMS: atom_id res chain seq x y z
N CYS A 1 18.55 -15.55 14.58
CA CYS A 1 18.14 -16.42 13.46
C CYS A 1 16.77 -15.94 13.01
N PHE A 2 16.67 -15.27 11.86
CA PHE A 2 15.38 -14.84 11.33
C PHE A 2 14.79 -16.01 10.55
N PHE A 3 13.72 -16.60 11.07
CA PHE A 3 12.98 -17.65 10.39
C PHE A 3 11.78 -17.02 9.67
N ILE A 4 11.82 -16.99 8.35
CA ILE A 4 10.68 -16.63 7.50
C ILE A 4 9.99 -17.94 7.10
N THR A 5 8.67 -18.01 7.25
CA THR A 5 7.93 -19.20 6.80
C THR A 5 7.97 -19.31 5.28
N SER A 6 7.94 -20.52 4.74
CA SER A 6 7.93 -20.73 3.28
C SER A 6 6.81 -19.97 2.57
N THR A 7 5.62 -19.88 3.19
CA THR A 7 4.51 -19.08 2.66
C THR A 7 4.83 -17.60 2.60
N ALA A 8 5.43 -17.03 3.66
CA ALA A 8 5.82 -15.63 3.67
C ALA A 8 6.90 -15.31 2.63
N PHE A 9 7.86 -16.23 2.44
CA PHE A 9 8.86 -16.12 1.39
C PHE A 9 8.21 -16.08 0.00
N LEU A 10 7.30 -17.01 -0.30
CA LEU A 10 6.57 -17.05 -1.57
C LEU A 10 5.75 -15.77 -1.81
N CYS A 11 5.12 -15.22 -0.77
CA CYS A 11 4.40 -13.96 -0.88
C CYS A 11 5.32 -12.78 -1.23
N ILE A 12 6.52 -12.73 -0.65
CA ILE A 12 7.51 -11.69 -0.96
C ILE A 12 7.93 -11.79 -2.43
N GLU A 13 8.26 -13.00 -2.89
CA GLU A 13 8.65 -13.27 -4.27
C GLU A 13 7.55 -12.90 -5.26
N LEU A 14 6.31 -13.33 -5.01
CA LEU A 14 5.15 -13.01 -5.85
C LEU A 14 4.90 -11.49 -5.92
N ASN A 15 4.99 -10.79 -4.79
CA ASN A 15 4.83 -9.34 -4.75
C ASN A 15 5.94 -8.61 -5.51
N ALA A 16 7.20 -9.08 -5.39
CA ALA A 16 8.33 -8.52 -6.11
C ALA A 16 8.16 -8.69 -7.63
N HIS A 17 7.82 -9.90 -8.10
CA HIS A 17 7.58 -10.16 -9.51
C HIS A 17 6.43 -9.32 -10.07
N ASN A 18 5.31 -9.22 -9.35
CA ASN A 18 4.17 -8.42 -9.77
C ASN A 18 4.53 -6.93 -9.89
N LEU A 19 5.26 -6.38 -8.91
CA LEU A 19 5.68 -4.98 -8.95
C LEU A 19 6.64 -4.71 -10.11
N THR A 20 7.61 -5.59 -10.34
CA THR A 20 8.53 -5.48 -11.48
C THR A 20 7.77 -5.55 -12.81
N TYR A 21 6.82 -6.48 -12.94
CA TYR A 21 6.00 -6.61 -14.14
C TYR A 21 5.16 -5.36 -14.40
N LEU A 22 4.49 -4.81 -13.38
CA LEU A 22 3.76 -3.54 -13.50
C LEU A 22 4.68 -2.39 -13.91
N THR A 23 5.90 -2.35 -13.38
CA THR A 23 6.90 -1.34 -13.73
C THR A 23 7.33 -1.46 -15.18
N LEU A 24 7.50 -2.68 -15.70
CA LEU A 24 7.81 -2.93 -17.12
C LEU A 24 6.65 -2.49 -18.02
N LEU A 25 5.41 -2.80 -17.66
CA LEU A 25 4.23 -2.37 -18.42
C LEU A 25 4.10 -0.85 -18.48
N VAL A 26 4.42 -0.15 -17.39
CA VAL A 26 4.48 1.33 -17.38
C VAL A 26 5.64 1.83 -18.24
N ALA A 27 6.80 1.18 -18.21
CA ALA A 27 7.95 1.54 -19.04
C ALA A 27 7.70 1.34 -20.55
N GLU A 28 6.81 0.42 -20.90
CA GLU A 28 6.34 0.15 -22.27
C GLU A 28 5.13 1.01 -22.68
N ASP A 29 4.74 2.00 -21.87
CA ASP A 29 3.58 2.86 -22.08
C ASP A 29 2.24 2.08 -22.17
N GLN A 30 2.17 0.84 -21.66
CA GLN A 30 0.94 0.03 -21.62
C GLN A 30 0.04 0.36 -20.43
N LEU A 31 0.62 0.95 -19.37
CA LEU A 31 -0.08 1.37 -18.17
C LEU A 31 0.33 2.80 -17.75
N PRO A 32 -0.58 3.56 -17.11
CA PRO A 32 -0.27 4.88 -16.60
C PRO A 32 0.67 4.82 -15.39
N LEU A 33 1.50 5.85 -15.21
CA LEU A 33 2.50 5.96 -14.14
C LEU A 33 1.86 5.91 -12.74
N GLU A 34 0.61 6.37 -12.61
CA GLU A 34 -0.20 6.31 -11.40
C GLU A 34 -0.42 4.88 -10.89
N THR A 35 -0.29 3.88 -11.75
CA THR A 35 -0.36 2.46 -11.36
C THR A 35 0.76 2.10 -10.39
N LEU A 36 1.91 2.80 -10.43
CA LEU A 36 3.04 2.58 -9.51
C LEU A 36 2.89 3.31 -8.17
N LYS A 37 1.66 3.69 -7.79
CA LYS A 37 1.36 4.16 -6.42
C LYS A 37 1.35 2.97 -5.46
N VAL A 38 2.54 2.43 -5.15
CA VAL A 38 2.75 1.26 -4.29
C VAL A 38 2.13 1.43 -2.89
N SER A 39 1.97 2.67 -2.42
CA SER A 39 1.27 2.99 -1.17
C SER A 39 -0.20 2.52 -1.15
N LEU A 40 -0.80 2.23 -2.30
CA LEU A 40 -2.16 1.70 -2.42
C LEU A 40 -2.21 0.16 -2.43
N PHE A 41 -1.08 -0.54 -2.51
CA PHE A 41 -1.02 -2.01 -2.67
C PHE A 41 -1.08 -2.77 -1.34
N ASN A 42 -1.32 -2.08 -0.23
CA ASN A 42 -1.44 -2.70 1.09
C ASN A 42 -2.91 -2.83 1.53
N SER A 43 -3.13 -3.65 2.56
CA SER A 43 -4.44 -3.89 3.18
C SER A 43 -4.91 -2.76 4.10
N GLN A 44 -4.10 -1.71 4.32
CA GLN A 44 -4.36 -0.72 5.37
C GLN A 44 -5.71 -0.02 5.17
N THR A 45 -6.10 0.25 3.93
CA THR A 45 -7.40 0.85 3.60
C THR A 45 -8.56 -0.08 4.00
N CYS A 46 -8.43 -1.38 3.74
CA CYS A 46 -9.42 -2.38 4.13
C CYS A 46 -9.52 -2.50 5.65
N GLU A 47 -8.39 -2.56 6.35
CA GLU A 47 -8.34 -2.59 7.82
C GLU A 47 -8.96 -1.33 8.45
N ASN A 48 -8.68 -0.17 7.86
CA ASN A 48 -9.28 1.10 8.27
C ASN A 48 -10.80 1.08 8.09
N PHE A 49 -11.27 0.53 6.97
CA PHE A 49 -12.69 0.38 6.71
C PHE A 49 -13.36 -0.54 7.74
N PHE A 50 -12.78 -1.72 8.00
CA PHE A 50 -13.28 -2.64 9.02
C PHE A 50 -13.28 -2.04 10.42
N ARG A 51 -12.23 -1.28 10.77
CA ARG A 51 -12.16 -0.58 12.05
C ARG A 51 -13.27 0.46 12.19
N LEU A 52 -13.54 1.22 11.12
CA LEU A 52 -14.64 2.19 11.09
C LEU A 52 -16.00 1.49 11.26
N SER A 53 -16.22 0.38 10.55
CA SER A 53 -17.44 -0.43 10.70
C SER A 53 -17.61 -0.94 12.13
N ARG A 54 -16.53 -1.36 12.81
CA ARG A 54 -16.58 -1.79 14.22
C ARG A 54 -16.90 -0.64 15.18
N SER A 55 -16.32 0.55 14.95
CA SER A 55 -16.62 1.73 15.77
C SER A 55 -18.04 2.26 15.59
N MET A 56 -18.68 1.93 14.47
CA MET A 56 -20.03 2.40 14.18
C MET A 56 -21.09 1.48 14.79
N SER A 57 -21.23 1.59 16.11
CA SER A 57 -22.26 0.92 16.90
C SER A 57 -23.33 1.92 17.37
N GLY A 58 -24.52 1.42 17.72
CA GLY A 58 -25.60 2.25 18.24
C GLY A 58 -25.25 2.88 19.59
N THR A 59 -25.96 3.94 19.97
CA THR A 59 -25.85 4.54 21.31
C THR A 59 -26.09 3.47 22.38
N PHE A 60 -25.21 3.43 23.38
CA PHE A 60 -25.20 2.42 24.46
C PHE A 60 -24.95 0.96 24.02
N SER A 61 -24.49 0.72 22.78
CA SER A 61 -24.08 -0.60 22.29
C SER A 61 -22.59 -0.60 21.94
N THR A 62 -21.84 -1.55 22.52
CA THR A 62 -20.42 -1.78 22.22
C THR A 62 -20.23 -3.01 21.31
N SER A 63 -21.23 -3.35 20.49
CA SER A 63 -21.18 -4.54 19.62
C SER A 63 -20.18 -4.38 18.47
N VAL A 64 -18.93 -4.77 18.73
CA VAL A 64 -17.85 -4.83 17.74
C VAL A 64 -17.99 -6.00 16.77
N ASN A 65 -18.73 -7.03 17.14
CA ASN A 65 -19.05 -8.15 16.27
C ASN A 65 -20.35 -7.88 15.52
N PHE A 66 -20.40 -8.27 14.25
CA PHE A 66 -21.56 -8.08 13.40
C PHE A 66 -21.63 -9.17 12.33
N SER A 67 -22.86 -9.50 11.90
CA SER A 67 -23.09 -10.36 10.75
C SER A 67 -22.78 -9.63 9.45
N VAL A 68 -22.71 -10.38 8.34
CA VAL A 68 -22.52 -9.78 7.00
C VAL A 68 -23.64 -8.79 6.67
N GLN A 69 -24.90 -9.12 6.99
CA GLN A 69 -26.02 -8.20 6.78
C GLN A 69 -25.84 -6.90 7.58
N GLN A 70 -25.41 -6.99 8.83
CA GLN A 70 -25.13 -5.82 9.66
C GLN A 70 -23.93 -5.02 9.14
N PHE A 71 -22.93 -5.68 8.55
CA PHE A 71 -21.82 -5.00 7.87
C PHE A 71 -22.31 -4.19 6.67
N LEU A 72 -23.12 -4.78 5.79
CA LEU A 72 -23.67 -4.10 4.62
C LEU A 72 -24.48 -2.85 5.01
N ASN A 73 -25.34 -2.95 6.02
CA ASN A 73 -26.07 -1.79 6.55
C ASN A 73 -25.15 -0.70 7.12
N ARG A 74 -23.99 -1.09 7.66
CA ARG A 74 -22.96 -0.15 8.11
C ARG A 74 -22.18 0.45 6.93
N GLN A 75 -21.99 -0.28 5.83
CA GLN A 75 -21.31 0.27 4.65
C GLN A 75 -22.07 1.45 4.05
N GLU A 76 -23.40 1.37 3.95
CA GLU A 76 -24.24 2.47 3.45
C GLU A 76 -24.05 3.75 4.26
N LYS A 77 -24.09 3.62 5.59
CA LYS A 77 -23.88 4.75 6.52
C LYS A 77 -22.46 5.32 6.40
N ILE A 78 -21.44 4.48 6.25
CA ILE A 78 -20.06 4.92 6.03
C ILE A 78 -19.94 5.66 4.69
N SER A 79 -20.56 5.15 3.64
CA SER A 79 -20.59 5.80 2.32
C SER A 79 -21.22 7.19 2.41
N PHE A 80 -22.36 7.31 3.08
CA PHE A 80 -23.02 8.60 3.30
C PHE A 80 -22.15 9.58 4.09
N LEU A 81 -21.50 9.12 5.18
CA LEU A 81 -20.56 9.94 5.94
C LEU A 81 -19.37 10.42 5.09
N ASN A 82 -18.83 9.54 4.24
CA ASN A 82 -17.76 9.90 3.33
C ASN A 82 -18.21 10.94 2.30
N SER A 83 -19.41 10.82 1.75
CA SER A 83 -19.99 11.81 0.82
C SER A 83 -20.16 13.18 1.47
N ILE A 84 -20.63 13.24 2.72
CA ILE A 84 -20.72 14.51 3.46
C ILE A 84 -19.33 15.11 3.67
N LYS A 85 -18.36 14.28 4.09
CA LYS A 85 -16.99 14.71 4.35
C LYS A 85 -16.32 15.26 3.08
N THR A 86 -16.50 14.63 1.92
CA THR A 86 -15.95 15.14 0.66
C THR A 86 -16.63 16.41 0.18
N GLN A 87 -17.95 16.52 0.33
CA GLN A 87 -18.71 17.75 0.01
C GLN A 87 -18.29 18.94 0.87
N SER A 88 -18.00 18.73 2.17
CA SER A 88 -17.51 19.79 3.07
C SER A 88 -16.17 20.41 2.65
N ASN A 89 -15.37 19.69 1.86
CA ASN A 89 -14.08 20.17 1.34
C ASN A 89 -14.22 20.89 -0.02
N SER A 90 -15.42 20.94 -0.61
CA SER A 90 -15.68 21.65 -1.87
C SER A 90 -16.01 23.12 -1.62
N SER A 91 -15.30 24.02 -2.29
CA SER A 91 -15.31 25.49 -2.08
C SER A 91 -16.59 26.21 -2.57
N TYR A 92 -17.79 25.65 -2.36
CA TYR A 92 -19.02 26.37 -2.69
C TYR A 92 -19.39 27.36 -1.57
N PRO A 93 -19.58 28.65 -1.90
CA PRO A 93 -19.63 29.73 -0.91
C PRO A 93 -20.96 29.88 -0.14
N SER A 94 -22.02 29.14 -0.49
CA SER A 94 -23.37 29.38 0.05
C SER A 94 -23.73 28.58 1.31
N SER A 95 -22.98 27.54 1.68
CA SER A 95 -23.18 26.81 2.94
C SER A 95 -21.89 26.13 3.41
N LYS A 96 -21.08 26.86 4.18
CA LYS A 96 -19.82 26.35 4.74
C LYS A 96 -20.09 25.37 5.89
N PHE A 97 -20.52 24.15 5.55
CA PHE A 97 -20.59 23.05 6.52
C PHE A 97 -19.17 22.50 6.76
N VAL A 98 -18.70 22.57 8.01
CA VAL A 98 -17.39 22.04 8.40
C VAL A 98 -17.59 20.69 9.06
N PHE A 99 -17.18 19.62 8.38
CA PHE A 99 -17.23 18.27 8.96
C PHE A 99 -16.22 18.16 10.11
N PRO A 100 -16.63 17.70 11.31
CA PRO A 100 -15.72 17.52 12.43
C PRO A 100 -14.64 16.50 12.09
N ASN A 101 -13.40 16.97 11.95
CA ASN A 101 -12.25 16.13 11.66
C ASN A 101 -11.37 16.03 12.90
N HIS A 102 -10.99 14.81 13.27
CA HIS A 102 -10.02 14.60 14.33
C HIS A 102 -8.66 15.19 13.93
N HIS A 103 -8.00 15.96 14.80
CA HIS A 103 -6.76 16.71 14.49
C HIS A 103 -5.63 15.85 13.88
N LYS A 104 -5.56 14.55 14.22
CA LYS A 104 -4.58 13.61 13.64
C LYS A 104 -4.81 13.27 12.16
N THR A 105 -5.99 13.53 11.62
CA THR A 105 -6.36 13.21 10.22
C THR A 105 -5.85 14.27 9.23
N GLN A 106 -5.34 15.41 9.70
CA GLN A 106 -4.78 16.48 8.87
C GLN A 106 -3.32 16.29 8.50
N GLN A 107 -2.69 15.16 8.88
CA GLN A 107 -1.44 14.77 8.26
C GLN A 107 -1.78 14.36 6.82
N ASN A 108 -1.80 15.35 5.93
CA ASN A 108 -1.79 15.15 4.49
C ASN A 108 -0.63 14.20 4.22
N HIS A 109 -0.93 12.94 3.89
CA HIS A 109 0.02 12.12 3.17
C HIS A 109 0.30 12.92 1.90
N LYS A 110 1.44 13.63 1.91
CA LYS A 110 2.05 14.16 0.70
C LYS A 110 2.41 12.92 -0.09
N TYR A 111 1.45 12.39 -0.85
CA TYR A 111 1.77 11.53 -1.96
C TYR A 111 2.73 12.37 -2.78
N SER A 112 4.01 12.01 -2.77
CA SER A 112 4.99 12.59 -3.66
C SER A 112 4.37 12.54 -5.04
N THR A 113 4.08 13.71 -5.62
CA THR A 113 3.67 13.82 -7.01
C THR A 113 4.69 13.01 -7.78
N ILE A 114 4.26 11.89 -8.38
CA ILE A 114 5.18 11.08 -9.17
C ILE A 114 5.62 12.02 -10.28
N GLN A 115 6.89 12.44 -10.25
CA GLN A 115 7.41 13.29 -11.31
C GLN A 115 7.29 12.50 -12.61
N SER A 116 6.79 13.17 -13.64
CA SER A 116 6.44 12.59 -14.95
C SER A 116 7.69 12.22 -15.78
N GLU A 117 8.70 11.65 -15.13
CA GLU A 117 9.85 11.09 -15.84
C GLU A 117 9.49 9.70 -16.33
N LYS A 118 9.63 9.50 -17.64
CA LYS A 118 9.36 8.22 -18.29
C LYS A 118 10.35 7.18 -17.77
N ILE A 119 9.82 6.11 -17.19
CA ILE A 119 10.62 4.97 -16.75
C ILE A 119 11.04 4.17 -17.99
N THR A 120 12.31 3.81 -18.09
CA THR A 120 12.85 2.98 -19.17
C THR A 120 13.23 1.60 -18.66
N LYS A 121 13.20 0.59 -19.54
CA LYS A 121 13.62 -0.78 -19.20
C LYS A 121 15.06 -0.85 -18.68
N GLN A 122 15.94 -0.02 -19.23
CA GLN A 122 17.33 0.07 -18.78
C GLN A 122 17.42 0.53 -17.31
N GLN A 123 16.65 1.55 -16.92
CA GLN A 123 16.61 2.01 -15.52
C GLN A 123 16.08 0.93 -14.58
N VAL A 124 15.08 0.15 -15.02
CA VAL A 124 14.57 -0.98 -14.23
C VAL A 124 15.67 -2.02 -14.01
N GLN A 125 16.40 -2.39 -15.08
CA GLN A 125 17.51 -3.34 -14.98
C GLN A 125 18.62 -2.84 -14.06
N GLU A 126 19.07 -1.60 -14.24
CA GLU A 126 20.11 -0.98 -13.40
C GLU A 126 19.73 -0.98 -11.92
N GLN A 127 18.44 -0.75 -11.62
CA GLN A 127 17.94 -0.76 -10.25
C GLN A 127 17.86 -2.16 -9.66
N VAL A 128 17.49 -3.17 -10.45
CA VAL A 128 17.52 -4.58 -10.03
C VAL A 128 18.95 -5.03 -9.74
N ASP A 129 19.90 -4.71 -10.62
CA ASP A 129 21.31 -5.04 -10.44
C ASP A 129 21.90 -4.36 -9.19
N ARG A 130 21.52 -3.11 -8.93
CA ARG A 130 21.90 -2.40 -7.71
C ARG A 130 21.34 -3.08 -6.46
N ALA A 131 20.04 -3.38 -6.46
CA ALA A 131 19.40 -4.04 -5.32
C ALA A 131 20.02 -5.40 -5.02
N PHE A 132 20.41 -6.16 -6.05
CA PHE A 132 21.14 -7.41 -5.89
C PHE A 132 22.50 -7.21 -5.22
N LYS A 133 23.30 -6.24 -5.68
CA LYS A 133 24.60 -5.91 -5.07
C LYS A 133 24.47 -5.47 -3.61
N ASP A 134 23.47 -4.66 -3.32
CA ASP A 134 23.16 -4.22 -1.95
C ASP A 134 22.80 -5.41 -1.06
N ALA A 135 21.98 -6.34 -1.56
CA ALA A 135 21.62 -7.56 -0.86
C ALA A 135 22.84 -8.45 -0.58
N VAL A 136 23.72 -8.65 -1.57
CA VAL A 136 24.98 -9.39 -1.37
C VAL A 136 25.82 -8.73 -0.28
N THR A 137 25.99 -7.40 -0.34
CA THR A 137 26.77 -6.63 0.64
C THR A 137 26.21 -6.78 2.06
N LEU A 138 24.89 -6.83 2.22
CA LEU A 138 24.24 -7.07 3.51
C LEU A 138 24.44 -8.50 4.04
N LEU A 139 24.66 -9.47 3.15
CA LEU A 139 24.85 -10.89 3.50
C LEU A 139 26.31 -11.23 3.84
N LEU A 140 27.30 -10.48 3.34
CA LEU A 140 28.73 -10.73 3.65
C LEU A 140 29.03 -10.75 5.15
N PRO A 141 28.59 -9.77 5.97
CA PRO A 141 28.85 -9.76 7.42
C PRO A 141 28.18 -10.91 8.18
N LEU A 142 27.19 -11.58 7.56
CA LEU A 142 26.48 -12.71 8.16
C LEU A 142 27.21 -14.05 7.92
N GLY A 143 28.35 -14.04 7.21
CA GLY A 143 29.15 -15.25 6.96
C GLY A 143 28.50 -16.23 5.98
N ILE A 144 27.61 -15.74 5.11
CA ILE A 144 26.83 -16.57 4.16
C ILE A 144 27.59 -16.71 2.82
N GLU A 145 28.82 -16.18 2.71
CA GLU A 145 29.65 -16.21 1.50
C GLU A 145 29.83 -17.62 0.94
N ASP A 146 30.10 -18.60 1.80
CA ASP A 146 30.37 -19.98 1.37
C ASP A 146 29.11 -20.62 0.75
N VAL A 147 27.94 -20.35 1.33
CA VAL A 147 26.64 -20.81 0.82
C VAL A 147 26.29 -20.15 -0.51
N LEU A 148 26.63 -18.87 -0.68
CA LEU A 148 26.39 -18.13 -1.93
C LEU A 148 27.30 -18.63 -3.07
N LYS A 149 28.55 -18.98 -2.77
CA LYS A 149 29.50 -19.58 -3.72
C LYS A 149 29.08 -20.99 -4.12
N GLU A 150 28.64 -21.79 -3.15
CA GLU A 150 28.17 -23.16 -3.37
C GLU A 150 26.89 -23.20 -4.22
N ALA A 151 26.04 -22.19 -4.10
CA ALA A 151 24.84 -22.03 -4.94
C ALA A 151 25.09 -21.38 -6.31
N HIS A 152 26.35 -21.05 -6.67
CA HIS A 152 26.72 -20.34 -7.90
C HIS A 152 26.03 -18.97 -8.11
N ILE A 153 25.65 -18.30 -7.01
CA ILE A 153 24.94 -17.01 -7.04
C ILE A 153 25.93 -15.84 -7.11
N VAL A 154 27.13 -16.00 -6.53
CA VAL A 154 28.19 -14.99 -6.54
C VAL A 154 29.49 -15.67 -6.99
N THR A 155 30.15 -15.10 -8.00
CA THR A 155 31.42 -15.58 -8.56
C THR A 155 32.62 -15.18 -7.70
#